data_AF-A0A9D7VNS6-F1
#
_entry.id   AF-A0A9D7VNS6-F1
#
_cell.length_a   1.000
_cell.length_b   1.000
_cell.length_c   1.000
_cell.angle_alpha   90.00
_cell.angle_beta   90.00
_cell.angle_gamma   90.00
#
_symmetry.space_group_name_H-M   'P 1'
#
loop_
_entity.id
_entity.type
_entity.pdbx_description
1 polymer ?
#
loop_
_entity_poly.entity_id
_entity_poly.type
_entity_poly.pdbx_seq_one_letter_code
_entity_poly.pdbx_strand_id
1 'polypeptide(L)'
;MDAPAPDLTRIHDAELRSGLWELLEGAPLAAVFETEMRRTTRIFRAEPDTVIELALDAGDVRTLEKIQPLQEAEFELVGGPVEDLFRLARDLKGTATARFSAASKAQRGYALLAGEDIAATPRLARAVKLSPETETAGSAFQAILRSCLDQIAANRDATLALDAPEGRIRCGSACAACAAR
;
A
#
# COMPACT_ATOMS: atom_id res chain seq x y z
N MET A 1 -11.26 -29.37 -5.40
CA MET A 1 -9.81 -29.05 -5.32
C MET A 1 -9.57 -28.61 -3.90
N ASP A 2 -8.70 -29.29 -3.16
CA ASP A 2 -8.28 -28.78 -1.85
C ASP A 2 -7.55 -27.46 -2.08
N ALA A 3 -8.11 -26.38 -1.55
CA ALA A 3 -7.39 -25.11 -1.49
C ALA A 3 -6.15 -25.31 -0.58
N PRO A 4 -4.99 -24.73 -0.92
CA PRO A 4 -3.81 -24.83 -0.08
C PRO A 4 -4.11 -24.37 1.35
N ALA A 5 -3.88 -25.25 2.32
CA ALA A 5 -4.05 -24.93 3.73
C ALA A 5 -2.92 -24.00 4.20
N PRO A 6 -3.20 -22.89 4.90
CA PRO A 6 -2.17 -22.04 5.46
C PRO A 6 -1.29 -22.81 6.45
N ASP A 7 0.02 -22.87 6.18
CA ASP A 7 0.99 -23.55 7.04
C ASP A 7 1.74 -22.53 7.91
N LEU A 8 1.32 -22.43 9.17
CA LEU A 8 1.91 -21.52 10.16
C LEU A 8 3.34 -21.90 10.55
N THR A 9 3.82 -23.12 10.24
CA THR A 9 5.21 -23.50 10.51
C THR A 9 6.21 -22.73 9.65
N ARG A 10 5.74 -22.12 8.54
CA ARG A 10 6.55 -21.27 7.65
C ARG A 10 6.82 -19.88 8.21
N ILE A 11 6.19 -19.50 9.32
CA ILE A 11 6.47 -18.24 10.00
C ILE A 11 7.75 -18.42 10.83
N HIS A 12 8.84 -17.79 10.37
CA HIS A 12 10.16 -17.89 11.01
C HIS A 12 10.23 -17.16 12.36
N ASP A 13 9.42 -16.13 12.55
CA ASP A 13 9.30 -15.40 13.81
C ASP A 13 8.59 -16.27 14.86
N ALA A 14 9.30 -16.61 15.93
CA ALA A 14 8.78 -17.48 16.98
C ALA A 14 7.72 -16.82 17.86
N GLU A 15 7.82 -15.51 18.12
CA GLU A 15 6.87 -14.76 18.93
C GLU A 15 5.55 -14.60 18.16
N LEU A 16 5.64 -14.17 16.90
CA LEU A 16 4.47 -14.02 16.02
C LEU A 16 3.74 -15.34 15.84
N ARG A 17 4.49 -16.43 15.60
CA ARG A 17 3.92 -17.77 15.45
C ARG A 17 3.21 -18.22 16.73
N SER A 18 3.81 -18.02 17.89
CA SER A 18 3.21 -18.40 19.18
C SER A 18 1.94 -17.59 19.47
N GLY A 19 1.97 -16.27 19.24
CA GLY A 19 0.80 -15.41 19.40
C GLY A 19 -0.34 -15.77 18.44
N LEU A 20 -0.04 -16.17 17.20
CA LEU A 20 -1.04 -16.68 16.26
C LEU A 20 -1.69 -17.98 16.74
N TRP A 21 -0.91 -18.92 17.26
CA TRP A 21 -1.45 -20.16 17.81
C TRP A 21 -2.37 -19.93 19.01
N GLU A 22 -2.00 -19.01 19.89
CA GLU A 22 -2.84 -18.60 21.02
C GLU A 22 -4.13 -17.94 20.54
N LEU A 23 -4.04 -16.98 19.63
CA LEU A 23 -5.20 -16.27 19.08
C LEU A 23 -6.19 -17.20 18.36
N LEU A 24 -5.68 -18.24 17.70
CA LEU A 24 -6.52 -19.19 16.99
C LEU A 24 -7.26 -20.14 17.93
N GLU A 25 -6.75 -20.40 19.13
CA GLU A 25 -7.35 -21.34 20.10
C GLU A 25 -7.71 -22.71 19.49
N GLY A 26 -6.93 -23.16 18.49
CA GLY A 26 -7.17 -24.41 17.76
C GLY A 26 -8.22 -24.32 16.63
N ALA A 27 -8.76 -23.14 16.33
CA ALA A 27 -9.62 -22.92 15.18
C ALA A 27 -8.86 -23.14 13.86
N PRO A 28 -9.46 -23.82 12.87
CA PRO A 28 -8.82 -24.06 11.59
C PRO A 28 -8.73 -22.76 10.78
N LEU A 29 -7.61 -22.60 10.05
CA LEU A 29 -7.47 -21.54 9.06
C LEU A 29 -8.07 -21.98 7.72
N ALA A 30 -8.79 -21.06 7.07
CA ALA A 30 -9.29 -21.23 5.73
C ALA A 30 -8.75 -20.13 4.82
N ALA A 31 -8.38 -20.49 3.59
CA ALA A 31 -8.02 -19.50 2.58
C ALA A 31 -9.26 -18.68 2.21
N VAL A 32 -9.18 -17.36 2.36
CA VAL A 32 -10.26 -16.41 2.01
C VAL A 32 -10.07 -15.80 0.63
N PHE A 33 -8.82 -15.66 0.21
CA PHE A 33 -8.38 -15.25 -1.12
C PHE A 33 -6.93 -15.72 -1.30
N GLU A 34 -6.46 -15.73 -2.55
CA GLU A 34 -5.12 -16.12 -2.92
C GLU A 34 -4.47 -15.02 -3.76
N THR A 35 -3.15 -14.91 -3.69
CA THR A 35 -2.37 -14.08 -4.61
C THR A 35 -1.32 -14.96 -5.26
N GLU A 36 -1.53 -15.27 -6.54
CA GLU A 36 -0.58 -16.04 -7.33
C GLU A 36 0.18 -15.06 -8.22
N MET A 37 1.51 -15.03 -8.09
CA MET A 37 2.34 -14.08 -8.84
C MET A 37 3.72 -14.63 -9.13
N ARG A 38 4.30 -14.13 -10.22
CA ARG A 38 5.72 -14.25 -10.52
C ARG A 38 6.44 -13.01 -10.02
N ARG A 39 7.28 -13.19 -9.00
CA ARG A 39 8.16 -12.14 -8.48
C ARG A 39 9.52 -12.15 -9.20
N THR A 40 9.96 -10.99 -9.68
CA THR A 40 11.31 -10.77 -10.21
C THR A 40 12.04 -9.76 -9.33
N THR A 41 13.10 -10.17 -8.65
CA THR A 41 13.86 -9.29 -7.73
C THR A 41 15.14 -8.74 -8.38
N ARG A 42 15.47 -7.49 -8.10
CA ARG A 42 16.73 -6.83 -8.47
C ARG A 42 17.24 -6.01 -7.30
N ILE A 43 18.55 -6.05 -7.07
CA ILE A 43 19.20 -5.23 -6.04
C ILE A 43 19.89 -4.06 -6.72
N PHE A 44 19.51 -2.84 -6.34
CA PHE A 44 20.20 -1.60 -6.68
C PHE A 44 21.14 -1.22 -5.55
N ARG A 45 22.39 -0.95 -5.90
CA ARG A 45 23.41 -0.45 -4.97
C ARG A 45 23.85 0.94 -5.42
N ALA A 46 23.88 1.88 -4.49
CA ALA A 46 24.38 3.23 -4.70
C ALA A 46 25.34 3.62 -3.57
N GLU A 47 26.27 4.52 -3.88
CA GLU A 47 27.39 4.88 -3.00
C GLU A 47 26.97 5.78 -1.82
N PRO A 48 27.52 5.59 -0.60
CA PRO A 48 28.39 4.47 -0.20
C PRO A 48 27.61 3.22 0.25
N ASP A 49 26.43 3.36 0.85
CA ASP A 49 25.79 2.27 1.62
C ASP A 49 24.32 2.00 1.25
N THR A 50 23.84 2.54 0.14
CA THR A 50 22.44 2.39 -0.25
C THR A 50 22.20 1.06 -0.94
N VAL A 51 21.28 0.28 -0.37
CA VAL A 51 20.82 -1.00 -0.90
C VAL A 51 19.30 -0.96 -0.99
N ILE A 52 18.79 -0.99 -2.21
CA ILE A 52 17.35 -1.02 -2.49
C ILE A 52 17.02 -2.31 -3.24
N GLU A 53 16.10 -3.09 -2.72
CA GLU A 53 15.49 -4.21 -3.43
C GLU A 53 14.30 -3.71 -4.25
N LEU A 54 14.28 -4.04 -5.54
CA LEU A 54 13.10 -3.92 -6.39
C LEU A 54 12.49 -5.30 -6.59
N ALA A 55 11.24 -5.46 -6.21
CA ALA A 55 10.43 -6.62 -6.58
C ALA A 55 9.38 -6.23 -7.62
N LEU A 56 9.45 -6.83 -8.81
CA LEU A 56 8.42 -6.73 -9.83
C LEU A 56 7.50 -7.94 -9.71
N ASP A 57 6.25 -7.69 -9.32
CA ASP A 57 5.22 -8.70 -9.13
C ASP A 57 4.21 -8.63 -10.28
N ALA A 58 4.03 -9.76 -10.97
CA ALA A 58 3.04 -9.91 -12.04
C ALA A 58 2.23 -11.19 -11.83
N GLY A 59 0.91 -11.07 -11.76
CA GLY A 59 0.01 -12.19 -11.47
C GLY A 59 -1.41 -11.74 -11.20
N ASP A 60 -2.10 -12.41 -10.30
CA ASP A 60 -3.49 -12.13 -9.95
C ASP A 60 -3.76 -12.27 -8.45
N VAL A 61 -4.70 -11.47 -7.96
CA VAL A 61 -5.42 -11.71 -6.70
C VAL A 61 -6.74 -12.40 -7.03
N ARG A 62 -7.03 -13.51 -6.35
CA ARG A 62 -8.18 -14.38 -6.67
C ARG A 62 -9.01 -14.69 -5.43
N THR A 63 -10.32 -14.72 -5.61
CA THR A 63 -11.27 -15.32 -4.68
C THR A 63 -11.93 -16.52 -5.37
N LEU A 64 -12.89 -17.18 -4.70
CA LEU A 64 -13.69 -18.23 -5.34
C LEU A 64 -14.47 -17.74 -6.57
N GLU A 65 -14.80 -16.45 -6.62
CA GLU A 65 -15.72 -15.89 -7.63
C GLU A 65 -15.07 -14.86 -8.55
N LYS A 66 -13.97 -14.22 -8.13
CA LYS A 66 -13.40 -13.05 -8.80
C LYS A 66 -11.89 -13.14 -8.94
N ILE A 67 -11.39 -12.52 -10.00
CA ILE A 67 -9.96 -12.41 -10.30
C ILE A 67 -9.65 -10.96 -10.60
N GLN A 68 -8.59 -10.43 -10.00
CA GLN A 68 -8.08 -9.09 -10.23
C GLN A 68 -6.60 -9.15 -10.63
N PRO A 69 -6.22 -8.65 -11.83
CA PRO A 69 -4.83 -8.60 -12.24
C PRO A 69 -3.96 -7.77 -11.28
N LEU A 70 -2.74 -8.26 -11.06
CA LEU A 70 -1.71 -7.64 -10.23
C LEU A 70 -0.48 -7.36 -11.09
N GLN A 71 -0.10 -6.08 -11.18
CA GLN A 71 1.16 -5.63 -11.78
C GLN A 71 1.71 -4.50 -10.92
N GLU A 72 2.75 -4.79 -10.14
CA GLU A 72 3.33 -3.80 -9.25
C GLU A 72 4.85 -3.91 -9.12
N ALA A 73 5.44 -2.79 -8.73
CA ALA A 73 6.86 -2.64 -8.45
C ALA A 73 7.00 -2.17 -7.00
N GLU A 74 7.56 -3.01 -6.15
CA GLU A 74 7.86 -2.68 -4.76
C GLU A 74 9.34 -2.29 -4.65
N PHE A 75 9.62 -1.17 -3.98
CA PHE A 75 10.97 -0.76 -3.65
C PHE A 75 11.14 -0.82 -2.14
N GLU A 76 12.06 -1.66 -1.67
CA GLU A 76 12.36 -1.86 -0.26
C GLU A 76 13.78 -1.38 0.04
N LEU A 77 13.91 -0.48 1.01
CA LEU A 77 15.20 0.00 1.48
C LEU A 77 15.79 -1.03 2.46
N VAL A 78 16.79 -1.77 2.00
CA VAL A 78 17.52 -2.75 2.81
C VAL A 78 18.59 -2.07 3.68
N GLY A 79 19.20 -1.01 3.16
CA GLY A 79 20.20 -0.23 3.88
C GLY A 79 20.43 1.14 3.24
N GLY A 80 20.91 2.09 4.02
CA GLY A 80 21.18 3.47 3.60
C GLY A 80 20.09 4.47 3.98
N PRO A 81 20.22 5.73 3.54
CA PRO A 81 19.27 6.81 3.80
C PRO A 81 17.97 6.65 3.02
N VAL A 82 16.82 6.90 3.66
CA VAL A 82 15.49 6.82 3.03
C VAL A 82 15.32 7.79 1.87
N GLU A 83 16.07 8.89 1.90
CA GLU A 83 16.13 9.89 0.82
C GLU A 83 16.53 9.26 -0.51
N ASP A 84 17.37 8.22 -0.50
CA ASP A 84 17.81 7.55 -1.73
C ASP A 84 16.71 6.72 -2.38
N LEU A 85 15.81 6.12 -1.58
CA LEU A 85 14.61 5.47 -2.09
C LEU A 85 13.73 6.47 -2.85
N PHE A 86 13.55 7.67 -2.28
CA PHE A 86 12.77 8.74 -2.92
C PHE A 86 13.47 9.35 -4.14
N ARG A 87 14.82 9.42 -4.14
CA ARG A 87 15.59 9.82 -5.33
C ARG A 87 15.37 8.83 -6.47
N LEU A 88 15.50 7.52 -6.20
CA LEU A 88 15.23 6.48 -7.19
C LEU A 88 13.80 6.54 -7.73
N ALA A 89 12.80 6.67 -6.83
CA ALA A 89 11.40 6.79 -7.23
C ALA A 89 11.14 8.02 -8.11
N ARG A 90 11.84 9.14 -7.86
CA ARG A 90 11.76 10.35 -8.68
C ARG A 90 12.43 10.14 -10.04
N ASP A 91 13.56 9.48 -10.10
CA ASP A 91 14.30 9.27 -11.36
C ASP A 91 13.56 8.30 -12.30
N LEU A 92 12.74 7.41 -11.74
CA LEU A 92 11.82 6.56 -12.52
C LEU A 92 10.63 7.34 -13.10
N LYS A 93 10.33 8.54 -12.60
CA LYS A 93 9.21 9.36 -13.07
C LYS A 93 9.40 9.71 -14.56
N GLY A 94 8.46 9.27 -15.39
CA GLY A 94 8.48 9.53 -16.84
C GLY A 94 9.11 8.41 -17.68
N THR A 95 9.72 7.39 -17.06
CA THR A 95 10.26 6.21 -17.76
C THR A 95 9.26 5.07 -17.88
N ALA A 96 8.29 4.98 -16.97
CA ALA A 96 7.23 3.99 -16.96
C ALA A 96 5.88 4.63 -16.60
N THR A 97 4.77 4.04 -17.07
CA THR A 97 3.41 4.36 -16.61
C THR A 97 3.15 3.73 -15.25
N ALA A 98 3.95 4.11 -14.25
CA ALA A 98 3.83 3.63 -12.88
C ALA A 98 3.01 4.62 -12.04
N ARG A 99 2.27 4.10 -11.08
CA ARG A 99 1.42 4.85 -10.16
C ARG A 99 1.69 4.38 -8.74
N PHE A 100 1.92 5.31 -7.82
CA PHE A 100 2.05 4.97 -6.40
C PHE A 100 0.74 4.34 -5.92
N SER A 101 0.80 3.19 -5.26
CA SER A 101 -0.37 2.55 -4.66
C SER A 101 -0.18 2.41 -3.16
N ALA A 102 -1.19 2.81 -2.39
CA ALA A 102 -1.23 2.64 -0.94
C ALA A 102 -1.90 1.33 -0.49
N ALA A 103 -2.48 0.57 -1.44
CA ALA A 103 -3.20 -0.65 -1.15
C ALA A 103 -2.25 -1.85 -1.18
N SER A 104 -2.15 -2.58 -0.07
CA SER A 104 -1.43 -3.85 -0.02
C SER A 104 -2.17 -4.95 -0.78
N LYS A 105 -1.45 -6.02 -1.16
CA LYS A 105 -2.05 -7.23 -1.76
C LYS A 105 -3.19 -7.79 -0.91
N ALA A 106 -3.02 -7.81 0.42
CA ALA A 106 -4.05 -8.27 1.34
C ALA A 106 -5.29 -7.36 1.34
N GLN A 107 -5.10 -6.03 1.33
CA GLN A 107 -6.22 -5.09 1.20
C GLN A 107 -6.98 -5.30 -0.10
N ARG A 108 -6.27 -5.50 -1.23
CA ARG A 108 -6.88 -5.87 -2.52
C ARG A 108 -7.69 -7.16 -2.42
N GLY A 109 -7.15 -8.20 -1.79
CA GLY A 109 -7.84 -9.47 -1.58
C GLY A 109 -9.15 -9.33 -0.81
N TYR A 110 -9.13 -8.60 0.32
CA TYR A 110 -10.34 -8.36 1.10
C TYR A 110 -11.38 -7.52 0.36
N ALA A 111 -10.96 -6.47 -0.36
CA ALA A 111 -11.88 -5.68 -1.15
C ALA A 111 -12.49 -6.50 -2.30
N LEU A 112 -11.67 -7.31 -2.99
CA LEU A 112 -12.14 -8.21 -4.04
C LEU A 112 -13.19 -9.19 -3.49
N LEU A 113 -12.95 -9.75 -2.30
CA LEU A 113 -13.88 -10.62 -1.59
C LEU A 113 -15.19 -9.91 -1.22
N ALA A 114 -15.10 -8.69 -0.70
CA ALA A 114 -16.26 -7.86 -0.38
C ALA A 114 -16.99 -7.33 -1.63
N GLY A 115 -16.40 -7.47 -2.83
CA GLY A 115 -16.91 -6.85 -4.05
C GLY A 115 -16.78 -5.33 -4.07
N GLU A 116 -15.85 -4.80 -3.29
CA GLU A 116 -15.50 -3.39 -3.25
C GLU A 116 -14.40 -3.11 -4.29
N ASP A 117 -14.51 -1.94 -4.94
CA ASP A 117 -13.41 -1.41 -5.74
C ASP A 117 -12.65 -0.36 -4.92
N ILE A 118 -11.46 -0.75 -4.44
CA ILE A 118 -10.56 0.14 -3.67
C ILE A 118 -10.23 1.41 -4.46
N ALA A 119 -10.11 1.28 -5.79
CA ALA A 119 -9.77 2.41 -6.64
C ALA A 119 -10.96 3.38 -6.81
N ALA A 120 -12.20 2.97 -6.53
CA ALA A 120 -13.39 3.74 -6.88
C ALA A 120 -13.99 4.59 -5.75
N THR A 121 -13.36 4.69 -4.57
CA THR A 121 -13.97 5.42 -3.44
C THR A 121 -13.23 6.74 -3.13
N PRO A 122 -13.75 7.90 -3.59
CA PRO A 122 -13.20 9.19 -3.21
C PRO A 122 -13.26 9.41 -1.70
N ARG A 123 -12.21 10.02 -1.15
CA ARG A 123 -12.09 10.42 0.25
C ARG A 123 -12.25 11.93 0.41
N LEU A 124 -13.04 12.30 1.41
CA LEU A 124 -13.11 13.66 1.91
C LEU A 124 -11.91 13.99 2.80
N ALA A 125 -11.61 15.27 2.93
CA ALA A 125 -10.65 15.75 3.90
C ALA A 125 -11.18 15.41 5.30
N ARG A 126 -10.33 14.83 6.14
CA ARG A 126 -10.64 14.55 7.54
C ARG A 126 -10.03 15.60 8.45
N ALA A 127 -10.69 15.88 9.57
CA ALA A 127 -10.07 16.66 10.63
C ALA A 127 -8.89 15.88 11.21
N VAL A 128 -7.73 16.52 11.27
CA VAL A 128 -6.56 15.99 11.98
C VAL A 128 -6.70 16.45 13.43
N LYS A 129 -6.86 15.49 14.35
CA LYS A 129 -6.88 15.78 15.78
C LYS A 129 -5.45 16.03 16.22
N LEU A 130 -5.21 17.25 16.69
CA LEU A 130 -3.90 17.66 17.19
C LEU A 130 -4.02 17.98 18.68
N SER A 131 -2.98 17.66 19.44
CA SER A 131 -2.89 17.91 20.88
C SER A 131 -1.71 18.84 21.16
N PRO A 132 -1.95 20.08 21.62
CA PRO A 132 -0.88 21.02 21.98
C PRO A 132 0.05 20.51 23.09
N GLU A 133 -0.42 19.55 23.88
CA GLU A 133 0.28 19.01 25.04
C GLU A 133 1.29 17.90 24.66
N THR A 134 1.04 17.19 23.55
CA THR A 134 1.84 16.02 23.15
C THR A 134 2.53 16.20 21.81
N GLU A 135 2.21 17.25 21.04
CA GLU A 135 2.76 17.45 19.70
C GLU A 135 3.58 18.73 19.58
N THR A 136 4.67 18.62 18.83
CA THR A 136 5.44 19.77 18.36
C THR A 136 4.82 20.31 17.06
N ALA A 137 5.19 21.53 16.66
CA ALA A 137 4.82 22.05 15.34
C ALA A 137 5.25 21.09 14.20
N GLY A 138 6.41 20.44 14.33
CA GLY A 138 6.91 19.47 13.35
C GLY A 138 6.05 18.20 13.27
N SER A 139 5.70 17.59 14.40
CA SER A 139 4.86 16.38 14.41
C SER A 139 3.43 16.68 13.97
N ALA A 140 2.89 17.85 14.35
CA ALA A 140 1.59 18.31 13.88
C ALA A 140 1.58 18.51 12.36
N PHE A 141 2.63 19.13 11.81
CA PHE A 141 2.78 19.30 10.37
C PHE A 141 2.87 17.96 9.63
N GLN A 142 3.63 17.00 10.16
CA GLN A 142 3.69 15.63 9.60
C GLN A 142 2.32 14.94 9.61
N ALA A 143 1.55 15.08 10.69
CA ALA A 143 0.20 14.51 10.78
C ALA A 143 -0.74 15.11 9.72
N ILE A 144 -0.67 16.43 9.52
CA ILE A 144 -1.44 17.13 8.48
C ILE A 144 -1.03 16.64 7.09
N LEU A 145 0.28 16.64 6.77
CA LEU A 145 0.78 16.21 5.47
C LEU A 145 0.40 14.76 5.16
N ARG A 146 0.49 13.86 6.13
CA ARG A 146 0.07 12.46 5.96
C ARG A 146 -1.41 12.37 5.63
N SER A 147 -2.26 13.12 6.34
CA SER A 147 -3.69 13.18 6.04
C SER A 147 -3.99 13.72 4.64
N CYS A 148 -3.27 14.75 4.19
CA CYS A 148 -3.42 15.28 2.83
C CYS A 148 -2.95 14.27 1.77
N LEU A 149 -1.80 13.62 1.99
CA LEU A 149 -1.25 12.62 1.08
C LEU A 149 -2.19 11.41 0.93
N ASP A 150 -2.75 10.91 2.04
CA ASP A 150 -3.73 9.82 2.04
C ASP A 150 -4.96 10.19 1.19
N GLN A 151 -5.43 11.44 1.31
CA GLN A 151 -6.57 11.94 0.55
C GLN A 151 -6.25 12.07 -0.94
N ILE A 152 -5.09 12.64 -1.29
CA ILE A 152 -4.63 12.80 -2.68
C ILE A 152 -4.47 11.43 -3.34
N ALA A 153 -3.82 10.48 -2.67
CA ALA A 153 -3.58 9.14 -3.20
C ALA A 153 -4.90 8.42 -3.52
N ALA A 154 -5.87 8.43 -2.59
CA ALA A 154 -7.17 7.80 -2.80
C ALA A 154 -7.99 8.50 -3.89
N ASN A 155 -8.01 9.84 -3.91
CA ASN A 155 -8.80 10.58 -4.90
C ASN A 155 -8.22 10.52 -6.31
N ARG A 156 -6.90 10.39 -6.44
CA ARG A 156 -6.26 10.17 -7.74
C ARG A 156 -6.76 8.86 -8.35
N ASP A 157 -6.78 7.78 -7.57
CA ASP A 157 -7.23 6.48 -8.05
C ASP A 157 -8.71 6.50 -8.42
N ALA A 158 -9.56 7.16 -7.60
CA ALA A 158 -10.99 7.35 -7.91
C ALA A 158 -11.23 8.16 -9.19
N THR A 159 -10.39 9.17 -9.43
CA THR A 159 -10.46 9.96 -10.67
C THR A 159 -10.19 9.11 -11.90
N LEU A 160 -9.17 8.25 -11.82
CA LEU A 160 -8.76 7.39 -12.93
C LEU A 160 -9.74 6.24 -13.17
N ALA A 161 -10.35 5.70 -12.12
CA ALA A 161 -11.29 4.59 -12.21
C ALA A 161 -12.68 5.01 -12.72
N LEU A 162 -13.17 6.19 -12.33
CA LEU A 162 -14.58 6.55 -12.53
C LEU A 162 -14.85 7.53 -13.69
N ASP A 163 -13.81 8.08 -14.32
CA ASP A 163 -13.90 9.28 -15.19
C ASP A 163 -14.74 10.42 -14.56
N ALA A 164 -14.86 10.41 -13.23
CA ALA A 164 -15.80 11.24 -12.49
C ALA A 164 -15.23 12.65 -12.28
N PRO A 165 -15.96 13.71 -12.67
CA PRO A 165 -15.50 15.09 -12.48
C PRO A 165 -15.25 15.43 -11.01
N GLU A 166 -15.95 14.76 -10.09
CA GLU A 166 -15.75 14.93 -8.64
C GLU A 166 -14.37 14.46 -8.16
N GLY A 167 -13.80 13.41 -8.75
CA GLY A 167 -12.44 12.98 -8.44
C GLY A 167 -11.41 14.07 -8.75
N ARG A 168 -11.55 14.72 -9.93
CA ARG A 168 -10.71 15.84 -10.36
C ARG A 168 -10.82 17.03 -9.40
N ILE A 169 -12.05 17.44 -9.05
CA ILE A 169 -12.29 18.56 -8.13
C ILE A 169 -11.71 18.29 -6.74
N ARG A 170 -11.87 17.05 -6.23
CA ARG A 170 -11.42 16.65 -4.88
C ARG A 170 -9.91 16.38 -4.80
N CYS A 171 -9.27 15.94 -5.88
CA CYS A 171 -7.81 15.91 -5.96
C CYS A 171 -7.23 17.33 -5.94
N GLY A 172 -7.86 18.26 -6.68
CA GLY A 172 -7.49 19.68 -6.68
C GLY A 172 -7.62 20.33 -5.31
N SER A 173 -8.72 20.08 -4.58
CA SER A 173 -8.91 20.64 -3.24
C SER A 173 -7.95 20.07 -2.20
N ALA A 174 -7.58 18.79 -2.29
CA ALA A 174 -6.57 18.19 -1.42
C ALA A 174 -5.16 18.77 -1.67
N CYS A 175 -4.79 19.00 -2.94
CA CYS A 175 -3.57 19.73 -3.29
C CYS A 175 -3.59 21.18 -2.76
N ALA A 176 -4.71 21.89 -2.90
CA ALA A 176 -4.85 23.26 -2.39
C ALA A 176 -4.78 23.33 -0.85
N ALA A 177 -5.41 22.37 -0.14
CA ALA A 177 -5.33 22.27 1.31
C ALA A 177 -3.91 21.97 1.80
N CYS A 178 -3.15 21.17 1.05
CA CYS A 178 -1.73 20.91 1.31
C CYS A 178 -0.83 22.15 1.07
N ALA A 179 -1.20 23.01 0.12
CA ALA A 179 -0.42 24.21 -0.23
C ALA A 179 -0.75 25.44 0.63
N ALA A 180 -1.91 25.44 1.30
CA ALA A 180 -2.42 26.58 2.07
C ALA A 180 -2.12 26.53 3.59
N ARG A 181 -1.31 25.56 4.03
CA ARG A 181 -0.90 25.38 5.44
C ARG A 181 0.61 25.30 5.54
#